data_AF-A0A0P9U101-F1
#
_entry.id   AF-A0A0P9U101-F1
#
_cell.length_a   1.000
_cell.length_b   1.000
_cell.length_c   1.000
_cell.angle_alpha   90.00
_cell.angle_beta   90.00
_cell.angle_gamma   90.00
#
_symmetry.space_group_name_H-M   'P 1'
#
loop_
_entity.id
_entity.type
_entity.pdbx_description
1 polymer ?
#
loop_
_entity_poly.entity_id
_entity_poly.type
_entity_poly.pdbx_seq_one_letter_code
_entity_poly.pdbx_strand_id
1 'polypeptide(L)'
;MDIPAEFVQARKEFHASLLKTTLTISDKGVPSNADSSNKGSIAIAKGIADLLKAETIAERQAGQTSGNEFEGACAEFVRNTFLKLKHLRPGDWDVHQVSGRNRLEIAKYEQYAHLVALDRAARADSELAAALGSDYTITPDIVIVVVN
;
A
#
# COMPACT_ATOMS: atom_id res chain seq x y z
N MET A 1 8.28 17.30 -29.48
CA MET A 1 8.37 16.18 -28.50
C MET A 1 7.03 16.14 -27.80
N ASP A 2 6.32 15.03 -27.90
CA ASP A 2 5.07 14.84 -27.20
C ASP A 2 5.41 14.52 -25.74
N ILE A 3 5.20 15.47 -24.83
CA ILE A 3 5.48 15.28 -23.41
C ILE A 3 4.35 14.41 -22.85
N PRO A 4 4.62 13.18 -22.37
CA PRO A 4 3.57 12.33 -21.85
C PRO A 4 2.83 13.01 -20.70
N ALA A 5 1.50 12.87 -20.67
CA ALA A 5 0.71 13.33 -19.53
C ALA A 5 1.28 12.75 -18.23
N GLU A 6 1.48 13.60 -17.22
CA GLU A 6 2.29 13.26 -16.04
C GLU A 6 1.79 12.01 -15.30
N PHE A 7 0.47 11.79 -15.23
CA PHE A 7 -0.10 10.62 -14.58
C PHE A 7 0.09 9.34 -15.39
N VAL A 8 0.16 9.44 -16.72
CA VAL A 8 0.52 8.30 -17.59
C VAL A 8 1.96 7.89 -17.34
N GLN A 9 2.86 8.85 -17.17
CA GLN A 9 4.26 8.59 -16.84
C GLN A 9 4.40 7.98 -15.43
N ALA A 10 3.74 8.56 -14.43
CA ALA A 10 3.73 8.01 -13.07
C ALA A 10 3.17 6.57 -13.01
N ARG A 11 2.14 6.25 -13.80
CA ARG A 11 1.60 4.88 -13.92
C ARG A 11 2.61 3.90 -14.51
N LYS A 12 3.38 4.33 -15.52
CA LYS A 12 4.44 3.50 -16.11
C LYS A 12 5.55 3.23 -15.10
N GLU A 13 5.95 4.24 -14.34
CA GLU A 13 6.96 4.12 -13.29
C GLU A 13 6.49 3.19 -12.16
N PHE A 14 5.24 3.31 -11.74
CA PHE A 14 4.61 2.38 -10.79
C PHE A 14 4.67 0.94 -11.28
N HIS A 15 4.26 0.65 -12.52
CA HIS A 15 4.36 -0.71 -13.04
C HIS A 15 5.81 -1.18 -13.17
N ALA A 16 6.72 -0.30 -13.58
CA ALA A 16 8.14 -0.63 -13.68
C ALA A 16 8.77 -0.94 -12.31
N SER A 17 8.31 -0.33 -11.22
CA SER A 17 8.76 -0.71 -9.87
C SER A 17 8.23 -2.09 -9.48
N LEU A 18 6.95 -2.39 -9.76
CA LEU A 18 6.38 -3.71 -9.48
C LEU A 18 7.09 -4.83 -10.23
N LEU A 19 7.45 -4.63 -11.50
CA LEU A 19 8.14 -5.64 -12.32
C LEU A 19 9.54 -5.98 -11.83
N LYS A 20 10.15 -5.13 -11.00
CA LYS A 20 11.49 -5.40 -10.44
C LYS A 20 11.46 -6.38 -9.27
N THR A 21 10.36 -6.40 -8.50
CA THR A 21 10.36 -7.11 -7.21
C THR A 21 9.06 -7.87 -6.92
N THR A 22 7.90 -7.27 -7.19
CA THR A 22 6.59 -7.79 -6.74
C THR A 22 5.87 -8.64 -7.79
N LEU A 23 5.89 -8.22 -9.06
CA LEU A 23 5.24 -8.91 -10.18
C LEU A 23 6.26 -9.74 -10.95
N THR A 24 6.37 -11.02 -10.59
CA THR A 24 7.29 -11.98 -11.19
C THR A 24 6.53 -13.12 -11.86
N ILE A 25 7.20 -13.87 -12.72
CA ILE A 25 6.66 -15.08 -13.35
C ILE A 25 7.51 -16.27 -12.88
N SER A 26 6.86 -17.30 -12.33
CA SER A 26 7.56 -18.52 -11.90
C SER A 26 8.08 -19.33 -13.09
N ASP A 27 8.92 -20.34 -12.82
CA ASP A 27 9.43 -21.29 -13.82
C ASP A 27 8.31 -22.01 -14.60
N LYS A 28 7.16 -22.21 -13.97
CA LYS A 28 5.93 -22.80 -14.53
C LYS A 28 5.06 -21.79 -15.29
N GLY A 29 5.52 -20.55 -15.45
CA GLY A 29 4.80 -19.50 -16.15
C GLY A 29 3.60 -18.94 -15.36
N VAL A 30 3.59 -19.07 -14.03
CA VAL A 30 2.52 -18.55 -13.18
C VAL A 30 2.92 -17.19 -12.60
N PRO A 31 2.17 -16.11 -12.89
CA PRO A 31 2.45 -14.80 -12.30
C PRO A 31 2.25 -14.79 -10.77
N SER A 32 3.06 -14.01 -10.06
CA SER A 32 3.09 -13.94 -8.58
C SER A 32 1.79 -13.45 -7.94
N ASN A 33 0.98 -12.68 -8.68
CA ASN A 33 -0.31 -12.16 -8.24
C ASN A 33 -1.50 -13.09 -8.58
N ALA A 34 -1.25 -14.27 -9.16
CA ALA A 34 -2.28 -15.26 -9.46
C ALA A 34 -2.50 -16.22 -8.27
N ASP A 35 -3.74 -16.72 -8.15
CA ASP A 35 -4.00 -17.96 -7.43
C ASP A 35 -3.63 -19.15 -8.32
N SER A 36 -2.56 -19.85 -7.95
CA SER A 36 -1.99 -20.97 -8.73
C SER A 36 -2.93 -22.16 -8.88
N SER A 37 -3.98 -22.26 -8.06
CA SER A 37 -4.99 -23.31 -8.16
C SER A 37 -6.16 -22.94 -9.09
N ASN A 38 -6.23 -21.67 -9.53
CA ASN A 38 -7.34 -21.13 -10.30
C ASN A 38 -6.91 -20.77 -11.73
N LYS A 39 -7.35 -21.58 -12.71
CA LYS A 39 -7.04 -21.38 -14.14
C LYS A 39 -7.45 -20.00 -14.67
N GLY A 40 -8.58 -19.47 -14.21
CA GLY A 40 -9.06 -18.14 -14.60
C GLY A 40 -8.17 -17.03 -14.05
N SER A 41 -7.77 -17.14 -12.78
CA SER A 41 -6.82 -16.21 -12.15
C SER A 41 -5.49 -16.18 -12.90
N ILE A 42 -4.94 -17.35 -13.24
CA ILE A 42 -3.68 -17.47 -14.00
C ILE A 42 -3.80 -16.82 -15.38
N ALA A 43 -4.88 -17.09 -16.13
CA ALA A 43 -5.06 -16.55 -17.46
C ALA A 43 -5.14 -15.02 -17.48
N ILE A 44 -5.89 -14.43 -16.53
CA ILE A 44 -6.01 -12.97 -16.39
C ILE A 44 -4.67 -12.36 -16.00
N ALA A 45 -4.01 -12.91 -14.98
CA ALA A 45 -2.72 -12.43 -14.49
C ALA A 45 -1.66 -12.47 -15.59
N LYS A 46 -1.65 -13.54 -16.40
CA LYS A 46 -0.72 -13.69 -17.52
C LYS A 46 -0.97 -12.63 -18.59
N GLY A 47 -2.22 -12.40 -18.99
CA GLY A 47 -2.55 -11.35 -19.95
C GLY A 47 -2.11 -9.96 -19.47
N ILE A 48 -2.26 -9.66 -18.18
CA ILE A 48 -1.76 -8.41 -17.59
C ILE A 48 -0.22 -8.36 -17.65
N ALA A 49 0.46 -9.43 -17.25
CA ALA A 49 1.92 -9.51 -17.29
C ALA A 49 2.48 -9.32 -18.71
N ASP A 50 1.85 -9.92 -19.71
CA ASP A 50 2.21 -9.80 -21.12
C ASP A 50 2.06 -8.35 -21.61
N LEU A 51 0.94 -7.68 -21.26
CA LEU A 51 0.71 -6.26 -21.60
C LEU A 51 1.71 -5.32 -20.92
N LEU A 52 2.17 -5.68 -19.72
CA LEU A 52 3.21 -4.96 -18.98
C LEU A 52 4.63 -5.33 -19.42
N LYS A 53 4.79 -6.30 -20.32
CA LYS A 53 6.08 -6.86 -20.76
C LYS A 53 6.94 -7.34 -19.59
N ALA A 54 6.32 -8.12 -18.70
CA ALA A 54 7.01 -8.72 -17.58
C ALA A 54 8.00 -9.79 -18.08
N GLU A 55 9.30 -9.53 -17.90
CA GLU A 55 10.37 -10.46 -18.28
C GLU A 55 11.06 -11.09 -17.05
N THR A 56 10.73 -10.63 -15.85
CA THR A 56 11.35 -11.09 -14.61
C THR A 56 10.89 -12.51 -14.26
N ILE A 57 11.75 -13.48 -14.56
CA ILE A 57 11.59 -14.86 -14.11
C ILE A 57 12.18 -15.00 -12.72
N ALA A 58 11.32 -15.12 -11.72
CA ALA A 58 11.72 -15.30 -10.33
C ALA A 58 10.59 -16.00 -9.55
N GLU A 59 10.98 -16.81 -8.57
CA GLU A 59 10.03 -17.41 -7.65
C GLU A 59 9.22 -16.36 -6.90
N ARG A 60 7.99 -16.74 -6.54
CA ARG A 60 7.09 -15.87 -5.79
C ARG A 60 7.73 -15.54 -4.44
N GLN A 61 7.92 -14.25 -4.17
CA GLN A 61 8.35 -13.78 -2.85
C GLN A 61 7.35 -14.20 -1.75
N ALA A 62 7.83 -14.28 -0.50
CA ALA A 62 6.94 -14.47 0.64
C ALA A 62 5.85 -13.39 0.67
N GLY A 63 4.60 -13.79 0.92
CA GLY A 63 3.44 -12.89 0.81
C GLY A 63 3.56 -11.60 1.62
N GLN A 64 4.20 -11.66 2.79
CA GLN A 64 4.44 -10.50 3.63
C GLN A 64 5.46 -9.51 3.03
N THR A 65 6.52 -10.01 2.41
CA THR A 65 7.51 -9.18 1.71
C THR A 65 6.88 -8.50 0.50
N SER A 66 6.16 -9.28 -0.34
CA SER A 66 5.48 -8.74 -1.50
C SER A 66 4.40 -7.72 -1.14
N GLY A 67 3.70 -7.92 -0.02
CA GLY A 67 2.70 -6.98 0.49
C GLY A 67 3.33 -5.64 0.87
N ASN A 68 4.39 -5.67 1.69
CA ASN A 68 5.08 -4.46 2.12
C ASN A 68 5.72 -3.69 0.95
N GLU A 69 6.30 -4.39 -0.03
CA GLU A 69 6.83 -3.75 -1.25
C GLU A 69 5.72 -3.12 -2.10
N PHE A 70 4.58 -3.80 -2.24
CA PHE A 70 3.44 -3.29 -3.00
C PHE A 70 2.83 -2.03 -2.36
N GLU A 71 2.71 -2.02 -1.04
CA GLU A 71 2.28 -0.85 -0.27
C GLU A 71 3.25 0.33 -0.48
N GLY A 72 4.56 0.08 -0.44
CA GLY A 72 5.58 1.09 -0.73
C GLY A 72 5.44 1.67 -2.15
N ALA A 73 5.26 0.82 -3.16
CA ALA A 73 5.05 1.25 -4.54
C ALA A 73 3.76 2.08 -4.69
N CYS A 74 2.67 1.69 -4.01
CA CYS A 74 1.43 2.45 -3.98
C CYS A 74 1.62 3.83 -3.33
N ALA A 75 2.32 3.90 -2.19
CA ALA A 75 2.58 5.16 -1.49
C ALA A 75 3.39 6.12 -2.36
N GLU A 76 4.40 5.61 -3.07
CA GLU A 76 5.21 6.41 -3.99
C GLU A 76 4.39 6.92 -5.18
N PHE A 77 3.56 6.07 -5.79
CA PHE A 77 2.67 6.49 -6.88
C PHE A 77 1.71 7.60 -6.44
N VAL A 78 1.07 7.43 -5.27
CA VAL A 78 0.16 8.44 -4.71
C VAL A 78 0.91 9.73 -4.41
N ARG A 79 2.10 9.66 -3.81
CA ARG A 79 2.94 10.83 -3.56
C ARG A 79 3.29 11.58 -4.86
N ASN A 80 3.73 10.86 -5.88
CA ASN A 80 4.17 11.42 -7.17
C ASN A 80 3.04 11.99 -8.02
N THR A 81 1.78 11.66 -7.69
CA THR A 81 0.59 12.16 -8.40
C THR A 81 -0.17 13.21 -7.58
N PHE A 82 -0.55 12.88 -6.35
CA PHE A 82 -1.39 13.72 -5.49
C PHE A 82 -0.73 15.07 -5.15
N LEU A 83 0.58 15.09 -4.87
CA LEU A 83 1.29 16.34 -4.52
C LEU A 83 1.34 17.36 -5.67
N LYS A 84 1.07 16.94 -6.90
CA LYS A 84 0.99 17.82 -8.07
C LYS A 84 -0.36 18.53 -8.17
N LEU A 85 -1.37 18.05 -7.45
CA LEU A 85 -2.73 18.60 -7.43
C LEU A 85 -2.90 19.74 -6.41
N LYS A 86 -1.81 20.36 -5.92
CA LYS A 86 -1.86 21.47 -4.95
C LYS A 86 -2.76 22.64 -5.38
N HIS A 87 -2.87 22.90 -6.68
CA HIS A 87 -3.75 23.94 -7.23
C HIS A 87 -5.25 23.59 -7.11
N LEU A 88 -5.61 22.32 -7.04
CA LEU A 88 -6.98 21.84 -6.82
C LEU A 88 -7.26 21.57 -5.33
N ARG A 89 -6.26 21.06 -4.61
CA ARG A 89 -6.32 20.77 -3.18
C ARG A 89 -5.12 21.40 -2.47
N PRO A 90 -5.18 22.70 -2.15
CA PRO A 90 -4.10 23.37 -1.43
C PRO A 90 -3.87 22.75 -0.06
N GLY A 91 -2.61 22.77 0.38
CA GLY A 91 -2.16 22.22 1.65
C GLY A 91 -0.75 21.66 1.56
N ASP A 92 -0.08 21.59 2.70
CA ASP A 92 1.18 20.87 2.85
C ASP A 92 0.86 19.42 3.16
N TRP A 93 0.74 18.63 2.11
CA TRP A 93 0.40 17.22 2.21
C TRP A 93 1.65 16.36 2.30
N ASP A 94 1.58 15.32 3.12
CA ASP A 94 2.52 14.21 3.14
C ASP A 94 1.79 12.89 2.85
N VAL A 95 2.51 11.97 2.21
CA VAL A 95 2.03 10.63 1.86
C VAL A 95 3.10 9.64 2.30
N HIS A 96 2.77 8.72 3.18
CA HIS A 96 3.69 7.67 3.62
C HIS A 96 2.98 6.35 3.88
N GLN A 97 3.72 5.26 3.64
CA GLN A 97 3.36 3.94 4.13
C GLN A 97 3.52 3.93 5.65
N VAL A 98 2.57 3.31 6.34
CA VAL A 98 2.66 3.12 7.78
C VAL A 98 3.51 1.89 8.06
N SER A 99 4.78 2.11 8.40
CA SER A 99 5.70 1.03 8.75
C SER A 99 5.58 0.65 10.23
N GLY A 100 5.18 -0.58 10.50
CA GLY A 100 5.14 -1.16 11.85
C GLY A 100 3.73 -1.15 12.45
N ARG A 101 3.43 -2.21 13.22
CA ARG A 101 2.14 -2.37 13.93
C ARG A 101 2.07 -1.49 15.19
N ASN A 102 2.43 -0.22 15.07
CA ASN A 102 2.21 0.71 16.17
C ASN A 102 0.71 1.02 16.23
N ARG A 103 0.02 0.40 17.18
CA ARG A 103 -1.44 0.53 17.38
C ARG A 103 -1.91 1.97 17.60
N LEU A 104 -1.01 2.87 17.97
CA LEU A 104 -1.29 4.28 18.20
C LEU A 104 -0.79 5.19 17.06
N GLU A 105 -0.37 4.63 15.94
CA GLU A 105 0.21 5.42 14.84
C GLU A 105 -0.79 6.45 14.30
N ILE A 106 -2.06 6.09 14.20
CA ILE A 106 -3.10 7.04 13.78
C ILE A 106 -3.43 8.06 14.86
N ALA A 107 -3.14 7.77 16.13
CA ALA A 107 -3.45 8.65 17.26
C ALA A 107 -2.58 9.92 17.27
N LYS A 108 -1.52 9.97 16.46
CA LYS A 108 -0.77 11.21 16.18
C LYS A 108 -1.58 12.24 15.38
N TYR A 109 -2.67 11.81 14.74
CA TYR A 109 -3.57 12.68 13.99
C TYR A 109 -4.74 13.14 14.85
N GLU A 110 -5.12 14.41 14.71
CA GLU A 110 -6.10 15.09 15.55
C GLU A 110 -7.42 14.31 15.70
N GLN A 111 -7.97 13.82 14.58
CA GLN A 111 -9.22 13.06 14.55
C GLN A 111 -9.18 11.75 15.38
N TYR A 112 -8.00 11.23 15.69
CA TYR A 112 -7.78 9.99 16.42
C TYR A 112 -6.99 10.19 17.73
N ALA A 113 -6.73 11.44 18.15
CA ALA A 113 -5.95 11.73 19.36
C ALA A 113 -6.56 11.10 20.63
N HIS A 114 -7.88 10.96 20.67
CA HIS A 114 -8.62 10.32 21.76
C HIS A 114 -8.30 8.83 21.96
N LEU A 115 -7.72 8.15 20.95
CA LEU A 115 -7.31 6.74 21.08
C LEU A 115 -6.21 6.56 22.14
N VAL A 116 -5.40 7.58 22.41
CA VAL A 116 -4.41 7.55 23.51
C VAL A 116 -5.10 7.44 24.87
N ALA A 117 -6.22 8.15 25.06
CA ALA A 117 -6.98 8.09 26.30
C ALA A 117 -7.67 6.73 26.47
N LEU A 118 -8.20 6.17 25.37
CA LEU A 118 -8.80 4.83 25.36
C LEU A 118 -7.79 3.72 25.65
N ASP A 119 -6.60 3.74 25.03
CA ASP A 119 -5.53 2.77 25.32
C ASP A 119 -5.09 2.85 26.79
N ARG A 120 -4.95 4.06 27.33
CA ARG A 120 -4.62 4.25 28.76
C ARG A 120 -5.70 3.67 29.67
N ALA A 121 -6.98 3.94 29.38
CA ALA A 121 -8.09 3.44 30.18
C ALA A 121 -8.18 1.91 30.12
N ALA A 122 -8.06 1.32 28.92
CA ALA A 122 -8.07 -0.13 28.72
C ALA A 122 -6.91 -0.83 29.45
N ARG A 123 -5.72 -0.22 29.51
CA ARG A 123 -4.60 -0.78 30.28
C ARG A 123 -4.82 -0.78 31.79
N ALA A 124 -5.68 0.10 32.30
CA ALA A 124 -5.99 0.23 33.72
C ALA A 124 -7.17 -0.67 34.16
N ASP A 125 -8.00 -1.13 33.22
CA ASP A 125 -9.22 -1.88 33.50
C ASP A 125 -9.42 -3.04 32.51
N SER A 126 -9.36 -4.27 33.01
CA SER A 126 -9.52 -5.49 32.20
C SER A 126 -10.91 -5.69 31.61
N GLU A 127 -11.96 -5.21 32.28
CA GLU A 127 -13.34 -5.27 31.77
C GLU A 127 -13.50 -4.29 30.61
N LEU A 128 -12.94 -3.09 30.77
CA LEU A 128 -12.91 -2.10 29.69
C LEU A 128 -12.07 -2.58 28.50
N ALA A 129 -10.93 -3.26 28.75
CA ALA A 129 -10.13 -3.86 27.68
C ALA A 129 -10.91 -4.92 26.89
N ALA A 130 -11.71 -5.75 27.58
CA ALA A 130 -12.55 -6.75 26.94
C ALA A 130 -13.69 -6.10 26.13
N ALA A 131 -14.28 -5.03 26.64
CA ALA A 131 -15.39 -4.32 25.98
C ALA A 131 -14.93 -3.51 24.75
N LEU A 132 -13.77 -2.85 24.83
CA LEU A 132 -13.21 -2.07 23.72
C LEU A 132 -12.58 -2.96 22.63
N GLY A 133 -12.14 -4.17 23.00
CA GLY A 133 -11.45 -5.08 22.09
C GLY A 133 -10.05 -4.59 21.71
N SER A 134 -9.44 -5.19 20.68
CA SER A 134 -8.15 -4.73 20.13
C SER A 134 -8.27 -3.97 18.81
N ASP A 135 -9.46 -3.95 18.21
CA ASP A 135 -9.64 -3.68 16.79
C ASP A 135 -9.91 -2.20 16.47
N TYR A 136 -10.06 -1.34 17.49
CA TYR A 136 -10.07 0.13 17.29
C TYR A 136 -8.70 0.71 16.87
N THR A 137 -7.69 -0.16 16.72
CA THR A 137 -6.30 0.20 16.37
C THR A 137 -5.86 -0.33 15.00
N ILE A 138 -6.81 -0.65 14.11
CA ILE A 138 -6.49 -1.00 12.74
C ILE A 138 -5.87 0.21 12.07
N THR A 139 -4.58 0.07 11.77
CA THR A 139 -3.78 1.12 11.16
C THR A 139 -3.88 0.98 9.64
N PRO A 140 -4.15 2.07 8.89
CA PRO A 140 -4.13 2.02 7.43
C PRO A 140 -2.72 1.66 6.91
N ASP A 141 -2.65 0.98 5.77
CA ASP A 141 -1.36 0.67 5.14
C ASP A 141 -0.63 1.94 4.65
N ILE A 142 -1.40 2.91 4.15
CA ILE A 142 -0.91 4.20 3.62
C ILE A 142 -1.79 5.32 4.17
N VAL A 143 -1.17 6.42 4.56
CA VAL A 143 -1.84 7.62 5.05
C VAL A 143 -1.47 8.83 4.21
N ILE A 144 -2.45 9.72 4.02
CA ILE A 144 -2.29 11.03 3.38
C ILE A 144 -2.71 12.07 4.41
N VAL A 145 -1.80 12.94 4.80
CA VAL A 145 -2.02 13.84 5.93
C VAL A 145 -1.52 15.23 5.65
N VAL A 146 -2.07 16.20 6.37
CA VAL A 146 -1.55 17.57 6.37
C VAL A 146 -0.41 17.66 7.38
N VAL A 147 0.71 18.21 6.94
CA VAL A 147 1.85 18.57 7.79
C VAL A 147 1.60 19.99 8.27
N ASN A 148 1.47 20.16 9.59
CA ASN A 148 1.40 21.46 10.25
C ASN A 148 2.76 21.82 10.85
#